data_AF-A0AAV4KBE1-F1
#
_entry.id   AF-A0AAV4KBE1-F1
#
_cell.length_a   1.000
_cell.length_b   1.000
_cell.length_c   1.000
_cell.angle_alpha   90.00
_cell.angle_beta   90.00
_cell.angle_gamma   90.00
#
_symmetry.space_group_name_H-M   'P 1'
#
loop_
_entity.id
_entity.type
_entity.pdbx_description
1 polymer ?
#
loop_
_entity_poly.entity_id
_entity_poly.type
_entity_poly.pdbx_seq_one_letter_code
_entity_poly.pdbx_strand_id
1 'polypeptide(L)'
;MKDRSYYQRANAKLNPDTDYLQIFQNLTFHDFPWDMNQALNLALFRTYGVPSIGSLLLRTRQLTEHTQKRYDDTALLLEIPLKDGLTSPTGRAAIRRINQMHGMYDISQGEMLYVLSTFVVVPVRWIRDYGWRKLLPQEEAAITNVYRELGRLMGIQDIPETYEGFAHLMDSYEAAHFAFDAGGRKVADATLRTLEEFYPAQAAPAVSVMSRAVMDEPLLEAFRYDDPGKLARTLVRGALRLRAEVVKLLPPKESVAFFSEGNVKSYSNGFRIEELGTFKHPKPGEAGLNGAGLNGAGPNLGAGCPFPHGMTGAQDGHKGAEA
;
A
#
# COMPACT_ATOMS: atom_id res chain seq x y z
N MET A 1 -7.89 -25.24 16.42
CA MET A 1 -8.26 -23.95 15.81
C MET A 1 -7.17 -22.94 16.17
N LYS A 2 -6.69 -22.14 15.22
CA LYS A 2 -5.67 -21.12 15.54
C LYS A 2 -6.32 -20.01 16.38
N ASP A 3 -5.65 -19.54 17.42
CA ASP A 3 -6.06 -18.35 18.16
C ASP A 3 -5.46 -17.08 17.54
N ARG A 4 -5.92 -15.89 17.96
CA ARG A 4 -5.49 -14.61 17.38
C ARG A 4 -3.98 -14.37 17.41
N SER A 5 -3.25 -14.99 18.35
CA SER A 5 -1.80 -14.83 18.51
C SER A 5 -0.99 -15.96 17.90
N TYR A 6 -1.62 -16.85 17.11
CA TYR A 6 -0.95 -17.95 16.43
C TYR A 6 0.26 -17.49 15.60
N TYR A 7 0.08 -16.52 14.71
CA TYR A 7 1.16 -16.06 13.82
C TYR A 7 2.23 -15.26 14.57
N GLN A 8 1.86 -14.52 15.61
CA GLN A 8 2.83 -13.93 16.53
C GLN A 8 3.76 -14.99 17.15
N ARG A 9 3.21 -16.10 17.64
CA ARG A 9 4.00 -17.21 18.21
C ARG A 9 4.80 -17.96 17.16
N ALA A 10 4.30 -18.05 15.92
CA ALA A 10 5.05 -18.62 14.80
C ALA A 10 6.26 -17.74 14.46
N ASN A 11 6.04 -16.43 14.30
CA ASN A 11 7.09 -15.45 14.04
C ASN A 11 8.16 -15.45 15.13
N ALA A 12 7.79 -15.64 16.41
CA ALA A 12 8.71 -15.79 17.56
C ALA A 12 9.73 -16.93 17.47
N LYS A 13 9.60 -17.82 16.49
CA LYS A 13 10.50 -18.96 16.27
C LYS A 13 11.31 -18.83 14.98
N LEU A 14 11.05 -17.80 14.18
CA LEU A 14 11.70 -17.56 12.89
C LEU A 14 12.88 -16.61 13.06
N ASN A 15 13.91 -16.77 12.24
CA ASN A 15 15.07 -15.89 12.24
C ASN A 15 14.80 -14.68 11.32
N PRO A 16 14.83 -13.43 11.82
CA PRO A 16 14.56 -12.26 11.00
C PRO A 16 15.59 -11.99 9.90
N ASP A 17 16.76 -12.63 9.92
CA ASP A 17 17.78 -12.44 8.87
C ASP A 17 17.63 -13.42 7.71
N THR A 18 16.99 -14.58 7.92
CA THR A 18 16.81 -15.63 6.89
C THR A 18 15.35 -15.85 6.51
N ASP A 19 14.44 -15.68 7.46
CA ASP A 19 13.01 -15.95 7.33
C ASP A 19 12.19 -14.64 7.24
N TYR A 20 12.86 -13.50 6.98
CA TYR A 20 12.24 -12.17 6.93
C TYR A 20 11.00 -12.12 6.06
N LEU A 21 11.05 -12.78 4.89
CA LEU A 21 9.93 -12.80 3.96
C LEU A 21 8.73 -13.53 4.58
N GLN A 22 8.93 -14.68 5.22
CA GLN A 22 7.85 -15.44 5.84
C GLN A 22 7.23 -14.67 7.00
N ILE A 23 8.07 -14.03 7.83
CA ILE A 23 7.59 -13.18 8.93
C ILE A 23 6.74 -12.04 8.37
N PHE A 24 7.22 -11.36 7.32
CA PHE A 24 6.50 -10.24 6.73
C PHE A 24 5.21 -10.66 5.99
N GLN A 25 5.19 -11.84 5.37
CA GLN A 25 3.98 -12.45 4.82
C GLN A 25 2.96 -12.73 5.93
N ASN A 26 3.38 -13.28 7.07
CA ASN A 26 2.51 -13.52 8.22
C ASN A 26 1.88 -12.23 8.76
N LEU A 27 2.68 -11.16 8.85
CA LEU A 27 2.19 -9.84 9.26
C LEU A 27 1.18 -9.29 8.25
N THR A 28 1.52 -9.34 6.95
CA THR A 28 0.74 -8.69 5.89
C THR A 28 -0.54 -9.44 5.56
N PHE A 29 -0.53 -10.76 5.55
CA PHE A 29 -1.69 -11.53 5.09
C PHE A 29 -2.59 -12.02 6.22
N HIS A 30 -2.07 -12.13 7.45
CA HIS A 30 -2.81 -12.72 8.57
C HIS A 30 -3.03 -11.77 9.74
N ASP A 31 -1.96 -11.20 10.31
CA ASP A 31 -2.09 -10.43 11.56
C ASP A 31 -2.60 -9.00 11.34
N PHE A 32 -2.13 -8.34 10.29
CA PHE A 32 -2.34 -6.90 10.04
C PHE A 32 -2.77 -6.55 8.61
N PRO A 33 -3.59 -7.34 7.88
CA PRO A 33 -3.87 -7.07 6.46
C PRO A 33 -4.49 -5.70 6.20
N TRP A 34 -5.47 -5.31 7.02
CA TRP A 34 -6.09 -3.99 6.91
C TRP A 34 -5.11 -2.88 7.30
N ASP A 35 -4.38 -3.06 8.40
CA ASP A 35 -3.43 -2.07 8.92
C ASP A 35 -2.27 -1.81 7.95
N MET A 36 -1.71 -2.86 7.34
CA MET A 36 -0.70 -2.75 6.29
C MET A 36 -1.24 -2.01 5.07
N ASN A 37 -2.46 -2.31 4.62
CA ASN A 37 -3.06 -1.60 3.49
C ASN A 37 -3.24 -0.10 3.77
N GLN A 38 -3.79 0.26 4.93
CA GLN A 38 -3.95 1.67 5.33
C GLN A 38 -2.60 2.39 5.46
N ALA A 39 -1.61 1.73 6.06
CA ALA A 39 -0.28 2.30 6.22
C ALA A 39 0.42 2.52 4.88
N LEU A 40 0.30 1.59 3.92
CA LEU A 40 0.86 1.74 2.58
C LEU A 40 0.16 2.86 1.79
N ASN A 41 -1.16 3.02 1.93
CA ASN A 41 -1.86 4.17 1.38
C ASN A 41 -1.31 5.48 1.96
N LEU A 42 -1.10 5.55 3.28
CA LEU A 42 -0.48 6.72 3.92
C LEU A 42 0.95 6.95 3.43
N ALA A 43 1.75 5.89 3.27
CA ALA A 43 3.11 5.97 2.73
C ALA A 43 3.12 6.60 1.33
N LEU A 44 2.18 6.21 0.45
CA LEU A 44 2.02 6.84 -0.86
C LEU A 44 1.75 8.34 -0.76
N PHE A 45 0.81 8.77 0.11
CA PHE A 45 0.58 10.20 0.34
C PHE A 45 1.86 10.91 0.77
N ARG A 46 2.67 10.35 1.68
CA ARG A 46 3.93 11.00 2.11
C ARG A 46 4.88 11.27 0.94
N THR A 47 4.90 10.43 -0.08
CA THR A 47 5.74 10.67 -1.27
C THR A 47 5.29 11.92 -2.05
N TYR A 48 4.00 12.23 -2.06
CA TYR A 48 3.46 13.38 -2.79
C TYR A 48 3.76 14.72 -2.08
N GLY A 49 4.09 14.68 -0.79
CA GLY A 49 4.48 15.84 0.00
C GLY A 49 5.87 16.41 -0.35
N VAL A 50 6.67 15.65 -1.12
CA VAL A 50 7.95 16.10 -1.67
C VAL A 50 7.71 16.72 -3.06
N PRO A 51 8.01 18.02 -3.29
CA PRO A 51 7.67 18.72 -4.53
C PRO A 51 8.16 18.05 -5.81
N SER A 52 9.40 17.56 -5.84
CA SER A 52 9.99 16.93 -7.02
C SER A 52 9.26 15.64 -7.40
N ILE A 53 8.90 14.82 -6.41
CA ILE A 53 8.12 13.58 -6.58
C ILE A 53 6.68 13.92 -7.00
N GLY A 54 6.00 14.81 -6.27
CA GLY A 54 4.61 15.21 -6.57
C GLY A 54 4.44 15.79 -7.98
N SER A 55 5.35 16.67 -8.38
CA SER A 55 5.38 17.23 -9.73
C SER A 55 5.67 16.18 -10.81
N LEU A 56 6.59 15.25 -10.56
CA LEU A 56 6.85 14.14 -11.49
C LEU A 56 5.61 13.27 -11.67
N LEU A 57 4.96 12.87 -10.58
CA LEU A 57 3.76 12.05 -10.60
C LEU A 57 2.61 12.73 -11.34
N LEU A 58 2.42 14.04 -11.16
CA LEU A 58 1.46 14.80 -11.94
C LEU A 58 1.78 14.74 -13.44
N ARG A 59 3.06 14.94 -13.84
CA ARG A 59 3.46 14.91 -15.26
C ARG A 59 3.21 13.57 -15.92
N THR A 60 3.25 12.46 -15.17
CA THR A 60 2.89 11.14 -15.72
C THR A 60 1.42 11.05 -16.12
N ARG A 61 0.54 11.86 -15.51
CA ARG A 61 -0.92 11.85 -15.62
C ARG A 61 -1.59 10.56 -15.14
N GLN A 62 -0.82 9.55 -14.73
CA GLN A 62 -1.36 8.23 -14.38
C GLN A 62 -2.13 8.24 -13.06
N LEU A 63 -1.71 9.06 -12.09
CA LEU A 63 -2.42 9.22 -10.82
C LEU A 63 -3.57 10.23 -10.88
N THR A 64 -3.77 10.93 -12.00
CA THR A 64 -4.86 11.90 -12.18
C THR A 64 -5.90 11.48 -13.21
N GLU A 65 -5.51 10.75 -14.26
CA GLU A 65 -6.38 10.36 -15.38
C GLU A 65 -6.63 8.86 -15.44
N HIS A 66 -5.75 8.05 -14.86
CA HIS A 66 -5.84 6.59 -14.82
C HIS A 66 -5.73 6.05 -13.40
N THR A 67 -6.20 6.80 -12.41
CA THR A 67 -5.92 6.60 -10.98
C THR A 67 -6.29 5.19 -10.49
N GLN A 68 -7.47 4.67 -10.86
CA GLN A 68 -7.87 3.30 -10.54
C GLN A 68 -6.89 2.26 -11.09
N LYS A 69 -6.55 2.34 -12.39
CA LYS A 69 -5.61 1.39 -13.00
C LYS A 69 -4.24 1.51 -12.36
N ARG A 70 -3.77 2.72 -12.09
CA ARG A 70 -2.48 2.96 -11.44
C ARG A 70 -2.45 2.41 -10.01
N TYR A 71 -3.58 2.47 -9.29
CA TYR A 71 -3.75 1.82 -7.98
C TYR A 71 -3.64 0.31 -8.10
N ASP A 72 -4.43 -0.30 -8.99
CA ASP A 72 -4.44 -1.75 -9.23
C ASP A 72 -3.04 -2.26 -9.66
N ASP A 73 -2.38 -1.55 -10.58
CA ASP A 73 -1.00 -1.83 -11.02
C ASP A 73 -0.01 -1.85 -9.84
N THR A 74 -0.13 -0.86 -8.93
CA THR A 74 0.75 -0.77 -7.76
C THR A 74 0.51 -1.95 -6.82
N ALA A 75 -0.75 -2.24 -6.52
CA ALA A 75 -1.11 -3.33 -5.61
C ALA A 75 -0.59 -4.67 -6.14
N LEU A 76 -0.77 -4.96 -7.44
CA LEU A 76 -0.24 -6.17 -8.07
C LEU A 76 1.29 -6.22 -8.05
N LEU A 77 1.97 -5.15 -8.45
CA LEU A 77 3.43 -5.12 -8.52
C LEU A 77 4.11 -5.25 -7.14
N LEU A 78 3.44 -4.83 -6.07
CA LEU A 78 3.93 -4.99 -4.70
C LEU A 78 3.53 -6.34 -4.08
N GLU A 79 2.33 -6.84 -4.35
CA GLU A 79 1.87 -8.12 -3.79
C GLU A 79 2.63 -9.31 -4.38
N ILE A 80 2.91 -9.34 -5.69
CA ILE A 80 3.51 -10.50 -6.35
C ILE A 80 4.88 -10.87 -5.75
N PRO A 81 5.86 -9.96 -5.59
CA PRO A 81 7.13 -10.28 -4.93
C PRO A 81 6.94 -10.71 -3.47
N LEU A 82 5.96 -10.14 -2.77
CA LEU A 82 5.68 -10.52 -1.39
C LEU A 82 5.08 -11.92 -1.30
N LYS A 83 4.14 -12.26 -2.18
CA LYS A 83 3.43 -13.54 -2.22
C LYS A 83 4.34 -14.67 -2.72
N ASP A 84 4.98 -14.48 -3.86
CA ASP A 84 5.74 -15.53 -4.55
C ASP A 84 7.24 -15.53 -4.16
N GLY A 85 7.71 -14.47 -3.51
CA GLY A 85 9.11 -14.25 -3.11
C GLY A 85 9.90 -13.38 -4.08
N LEU A 86 10.76 -12.50 -3.54
CA LEU A 86 11.50 -11.48 -4.31
C LEU A 86 12.41 -12.08 -5.38
N THR A 87 12.92 -13.29 -5.15
CA THR A 87 13.84 -14.01 -6.05
C THR A 87 13.14 -15.12 -6.85
N SER A 88 11.82 -15.24 -6.80
CA SER A 88 11.10 -16.18 -7.68
C SER A 88 11.04 -15.66 -9.14
N PRO A 89 10.70 -16.50 -10.13
CA PRO A 89 10.53 -16.03 -11.51
C PRO A 89 9.53 -14.88 -11.65
N THR A 90 8.37 -14.97 -10.98
CA THR A 90 7.31 -13.94 -10.98
C THR A 90 7.70 -12.72 -10.17
N GLY A 91 8.29 -12.89 -8.98
CA GLY A 91 8.80 -11.80 -8.16
C GLY A 91 9.87 -10.97 -8.89
N ARG A 92 10.85 -11.63 -9.52
CA ARG A 92 11.83 -10.93 -10.35
C ARG A 92 11.21 -10.24 -11.56
N ALA A 93 10.15 -10.80 -12.16
CA ALA A 93 9.45 -10.15 -13.27
C ALA A 93 8.77 -8.86 -12.82
N ALA A 94 8.09 -8.88 -11.67
CA ALA A 94 7.46 -7.70 -11.09
C ALA A 94 8.50 -6.63 -10.72
N ILE A 95 9.60 -7.01 -10.05
CA ILE A 95 10.67 -6.07 -9.69
C ILE A 95 11.33 -5.49 -10.96
N ARG A 96 11.57 -6.29 -12.01
CA ARG A 96 12.06 -5.76 -13.30
C ARG A 96 11.08 -4.75 -13.90
N ARG A 97 9.77 -4.99 -13.82
CA ARG A 97 8.74 -4.05 -14.31
C ARG A 97 8.79 -2.75 -13.52
N ILE A 98 8.90 -2.82 -12.19
CA ILE A 98 9.10 -1.65 -11.32
C ILE A 98 10.35 -0.87 -11.74
N ASN A 99 11.50 -1.53 -11.91
CA ASN A 99 12.76 -0.90 -12.32
C ASN A 99 12.64 -0.25 -13.70
N GLN A 100 11.99 -0.92 -14.65
CA GLN A 100 11.73 -0.37 -15.99
C GLN A 100 10.87 0.89 -15.92
N MET A 101 9.88 0.96 -15.02
CA MET A 101 9.04 2.14 -14.85
C MET A 101 9.80 3.31 -14.24
N HIS A 102 10.54 3.08 -13.16
CA HIS A 102 11.35 4.12 -12.51
C HIS A 102 12.45 4.62 -13.45
N GLY A 103 13.12 3.72 -14.19
CA GLY A 103 14.17 4.07 -15.16
C GLY A 103 13.69 4.82 -16.41
N MET A 104 12.40 5.14 -16.53
CA MET A 104 11.90 6.06 -17.58
C MET A 104 12.08 7.53 -17.20
N TYR A 105 12.37 7.80 -15.93
CA TYR A 105 12.44 9.13 -15.36
C TYR A 105 13.77 9.34 -14.66
N ASP A 106 14.21 10.59 -14.59
CA ASP A 106 15.38 10.99 -13.81
C ASP A 106 14.96 11.15 -12.34
N ILE A 107 15.00 10.04 -11.60
CA ILE A 107 14.68 9.99 -10.16
C ILE A 107 16.00 9.85 -9.42
N SER A 108 16.26 10.74 -8.48
CA SER A 108 17.51 10.72 -7.73
C SER A 108 17.60 9.51 -6.79
N GLN A 109 18.82 9.08 -6.46
CA GLN A 109 19.05 8.03 -5.46
C GLN A 109 18.43 8.40 -4.10
N GLY A 110 18.50 9.68 -3.71
CA GLY A 110 17.89 10.18 -2.48
C GLY A 110 16.37 10.02 -2.46
N GLU A 111 15.70 10.32 -3.56
CA GLU A 111 14.25 10.13 -3.69
C GLU A 111 13.87 8.64 -3.69
N MET A 112 14.63 7.80 -4.40
CA MET A 112 14.39 6.35 -4.39
C MET A 112 14.54 5.77 -2.98
N LEU A 113 15.59 6.18 -2.26
CA LEU A 113 15.87 5.75 -0.90
C LEU A 113 14.84 6.28 0.11
N TYR A 114 14.41 7.54 -0.04
CA TYR A 114 13.32 8.11 0.75
C TYR A 114 12.01 7.34 0.53
N VAL A 115 11.61 7.10 -0.73
CA VAL A 115 10.39 6.34 -1.04
C VAL A 115 10.48 4.93 -0.43
N LEU A 116 11.60 4.23 -0.58
CA LEU A 116 11.80 2.93 0.06
C LEU A 116 11.63 3.00 1.58
N SER A 117 12.12 4.07 2.23
CA SER A 117 12.01 4.24 3.67
C SER A 117 10.57 4.36 4.16
N THR A 118 9.66 4.95 3.37
CA THR A 118 8.25 5.08 3.77
C THR A 118 7.57 3.72 3.87
N PHE A 119 7.95 2.75 3.03
CA PHE A 119 7.44 1.37 3.08
C PHE A 119 7.92 0.60 4.33
N VAL A 120 9.05 0.97 4.93
CA VAL A 120 9.54 0.39 6.19
C VAL A 120 8.88 1.08 7.38
N VAL A 121 8.96 2.41 7.41
CA VAL A 121 8.72 3.19 8.61
C VAL A 121 7.24 3.42 8.87
N VAL A 122 6.45 3.71 7.83
CA VAL A 122 5.02 4.04 7.98
C VAL A 122 4.22 2.84 8.51
N PRO A 123 4.38 1.61 7.98
CA PRO A 123 3.69 0.45 8.53
C PRO A 123 4.02 0.15 9.99
N VAL A 124 5.30 0.25 10.37
CA VAL A 124 5.72 0.03 11.76
C VAL A 124 5.11 1.08 12.69
N ARG A 125 5.15 2.37 12.31
CA ARG A 125 4.52 3.46 13.09
C ARG A 125 3.00 3.29 13.18
N TRP A 126 2.35 2.93 12.09
CA TRP A 126 0.92 2.65 12.06
C TRP A 126 0.53 1.53 13.02
N ILE A 127 1.22 0.37 12.95
CA ILE A 127 0.91 -0.78 13.80
C ILE A 127 1.20 -0.46 15.27
N ARG A 128 2.25 0.33 15.55
CA ARG A 128 2.54 0.79 16.91
C ARG A 128 1.40 1.61 17.51
N ASP A 129 0.72 2.42 16.71
CA ASP A 129 -0.34 3.34 17.18
C ASP A 129 -1.75 2.74 17.12
N TYR A 130 -2.02 1.87 16.13
CA TYR A 130 -3.37 1.40 15.78
C TYR A 130 -3.49 -0.12 15.60
N GLY A 131 -2.38 -0.86 15.67
CA GLY A 131 -2.40 -2.32 15.62
C GLY A 131 -3.01 -2.93 16.88
N TRP A 132 -3.67 -4.08 16.74
CA TRP A 132 -4.25 -4.82 17.87
C TRP A 132 -3.21 -5.38 18.84
N ARG A 133 -1.93 -5.40 18.42
CA ARG A 133 -0.75 -5.65 19.25
C ARG A 133 0.44 -4.89 18.68
N LYS A 134 1.48 -4.71 19.50
CA LYS A 134 2.78 -4.24 19.03
C LYS A 134 3.50 -5.34 18.22
N LEU A 135 4.34 -4.90 17.28
CA LEU A 135 5.30 -5.78 16.61
C LEU A 135 6.34 -6.28 17.61
N LEU A 136 6.81 -7.50 17.40
CA LEU A 136 7.99 -8.04 18.05
C LEU A 136 9.26 -7.42 17.42
N PRO A 137 10.39 -7.31 18.14
CA PRO A 137 11.63 -6.80 17.56
C PRO A 137 12.06 -7.51 16.27
N GLN A 138 11.92 -8.84 16.24
CA GLN A 138 12.18 -9.65 15.04
C GLN A 138 11.23 -9.33 13.86
N GLU A 139 10.00 -8.90 14.14
CA GLU A 139 9.02 -8.55 13.10
C GLU A 139 9.37 -7.20 12.47
N GLU A 140 9.83 -6.25 13.29
CA GLU A 140 10.38 -4.97 12.83
C GLU A 140 11.67 -5.18 12.01
N ALA A 141 12.56 -6.05 12.46
CA ALA A 141 13.76 -6.45 11.72
C ALA A 141 13.42 -7.14 10.39
N ALA A 142 12.42 -8.04 10.37
CA ALA A 142 11.97 -8.70 9.15
C ALA A 142 11.39 -7.73 8.11
N ILE A 143 10.56 -6.77 8.52
CA ILE A 143 10.07 -5.70 7.64
C ILE A 143 11.27 -4.95 7.04
N THR A 144 12.22 -4.57 7.89
CA THR A 144 13.45 -3.87 7.48
C THR A 144 14.21 -4.69 6.44
N ASN A 145 14.45 -5.98 6.69
CA ASN A 145 15.23 -6.86 5.82
C ASN A 145 14.54 -7.15 4.47
N VAL A 146 13.21 -7.29 4.42
CA VAL A 146 12.47 -7.40 3.15
C VAL A 146 12.74 -6.20 2.25
N TYR A 147 12.62 -4.99 2.81
CA TYR A 147 12.78 -3.77 2.02
C TYR A 147 14.25 -3.44 1.73
N ARG A 148 15.20 -3.88 2.58
CA ARG A 148 16.63 -3.87 2.22
C ARG A 148 16.90 -4.71 0.99
N GLU A 149 16.36 -5.94 0.94
CA GLU A 149 16.53 -6.83 -0.21
C GLU A 149 15.83 -6.26 -1.46
N LEU A 150 14.60 -5.76 -1.33
CA LEU A 150 13.91 -5.10 -2.43
C LEU A 150 14.72 -3.91 -2.97
N GLY A 151 15.21 -3.05 -2.09
CA GLY A 151 16.02 -1.90 -2.47
C GLY A 151 17.30 -2.30 -3.22
N ARG A 152 17.98 -3.37 -2.78
CA ARG A 152 19.15 -3.92 -3.51
C ARG A 152 18.78 -4.41 -4.91
N LEU A 153 17.66 -5.13 -5.04
CA LEU A 153 17.16 -5.60 -6.35
C LEU A 153 16.69 -4.45 -7.26
N MET A 154 16.38 -3.29 -6.68
CA MET A 154 16.08 -2.05 -7.38
C MET A 154 17.32 -1.18 -7.68
N GLY A 155 18.51 -1.57 -7.21
CA GLY A 155 19.75 -0.81 -7.41
C GLY A 155 19.88 0.42 -6.51
N ILE A 156 19.10 0.52 -5.43
CA ILE A 156 19.15 1.62 -4.47
C ILE A 156 20.42 1.47 -3.62
N GLN A 157 21.14 2.57 -3.41
CA GLN A 157 22.40 2.63 -2.67
C GLN A 157 22.18 3.17 -1.26
N ASP A 158 23.18 3.00 -0.39
CA ASP A 158 23.21 3.54 0.98
C ASP A 158 21.99 3.19 1.84
N ILE A 159 21.43 2.00 1.63
CA ILE A 159 20.26 1.51 2.35
C ILE A 159 20.62 1.26 3.82
N PRO A 160 19.91 1.89 4.79
CA PRO A 160 20.15 1.65 6.21
C PRO A 160 20.01 0.18 6.62
N GLU A 161 20.78 -0.22 7.63
CA GLU A 161 20.76 -1.61 8.10
C GLU A 161 19.65 -1.90 9.12
N THR A 162 19.19 -0.88 9.85
CA THR A 162 18.23 -1.00 10.94
C THR A 162 16.99 -0.15 10.70
N TYR A 163 15.91 -0.50 11.39
CA TYR A 163 14.68 0.29 11.40
C TYR A 163 14.93 1.75 11.83
N GLU A 164 15.75 1.97 12.86
CA GLU A 164 16.09 3.31 13.35
C GLU A 164 16.82 4.13 12.29
N GLY A 165 17.69 3.49 11.51
CA GLY A 165 18.37 4.14 10.38
C GLY A 165 17.38 4.59 9.31
N PHE A 166 16.41 3.75 8.95
CA PHE A 166 15.32 4.14 8.05
C PHE A 166 14.42 5.24 8.64
N ALA A 167 14.09 5.17 9.92
CA ALA A 167 13.26 6.17 10.59
C ALA A 167 13.94 7.53 10.61
N HIS A 168 15.23 7.59 10.98
CA HIS A 168 16.01 8.81 10.95
C HIS A 168 16.14 9.39 9.54
N LEU A 169 16.45 8.53 8.54
CA LEU A 169 16.49 8.93 7.14
C LEU A 169 15.16 9.56 6.70
N MET A 170 14.04 8.88 6.96
CA MET A 170 12.72 9.37 6.57
C MET A 170 12.40 10.71 7.25
N ASP A 171 12.56 10.80 8.56
CA ASP A 171 12.23 12.02 9.32
C ASP A 171 13.07 13.22 8.89
N SER A 172 14.39 13.01 8.70
CA SER A 172 15.29 14.07 8.25
C SER A 172 15.03 14.49 6.80
N TYR A 173 14.70 13.54 5.92
CA TYR A 173 14.35 13.84 4.53
C TYR A 173 13.05 14.64 4.46
N GLU A 174 12.01 14.23 5.19
CA GLU A 174 10.72 14.94 5.20
C GLU A 174 10.85 16.33 5.81
N ALA A 175 11.57 16.49 6.92
CA ALA A 175 11.83 17.79 7.52
C ALA A 175 12.56 18.76 6.56
N ALA A 176 13.42 18.23 5.68
CA ALA A 176 14.17 19.03 4.70
C ALA A 176 13.39 19.28 3.40
N HIS A 177 12.49 18.38 3.00
CA HIS A 177 11.93 18.36 1.64
C HIS A 177 10.41 18.50 1.54
N PHE A 178 9.66 18.31 2.63
CA PHE A 178 8.22 18.58 2.61
C PHE A 178 7.95 20.05 2.36
N ALA A 179 7.20 20.33 1.31
CA ALA A 179 6.79 21.67 0.96
C ALA A 179 5.59 21.62 0.02
N PHE A 180 4.89 22.74 -0.08
CA PHE A 180 3.77 22.84 -1.00
C PHE A 180 4.23 22.77 -2.46
N ASP A 181 3.61 21.85 -3.19
CA ASP A 181 3.63 21.77 -4.65
C ASP A 181 2.22 21.59 -5.20
N ALA A 182 1.88 22.34 -6.25
CA ALA A 182 0.58 22.22 -6.91
C ALA A 182 0.39 20.85 -7.57
N GLY A 183 1.49 20.22 -8.03
CA GLY A 183 1.48 18.86 -8.56
C GLY A 183 1.18 17.83 -7.49
N GLY A 184 1.95 17.84 -6.40
CA GLY A 184 1.72 17.01 -5.22
C GLY A 184 0.30 17.10 -4.69
N ARG A 185 -0.25 18.31 -4.55
CA ARG A 185 -1.65 18.52 -4.14
C ARG A 185 -2.65 17.88 -5.11
N LYS A 186 -2.51 18.07 -6.42
CA LYS A 186 -3.44 17.48 -7.41
C LYS A 186 -3.42 15.95 -7.38
N VAL A 187 -2.24 15.35 -7.19
CA VAL A 187 -2.07 13.90 -7.08
C VAL A 187 -2.70 13.37 -5.79
N ALA A 188 -2.50 14.07 -4.66
CA ALA A 188 -3.14 13.75 -3.39
C ALA A 188 -4.68 13.82 -3.51
N ASP A 189 -5.22 14.86 -4.13
CA ASP A 189 -6.67 15.01 -4.34
C ASP A 189 -7.25 13.90 -5.20
N ALA A 190 -6.57 13.52 -6.28
CA ALA A 190 -7.01 12.42 -7.14
C ALA A 190 -6.98 11.08 -6.40
N THR A 191 -5.93 10.82 -5.61
CA THR A 191 -5.82 9.61 -4.79
C THR A 191 -6.93 9.55 -3.75
N LEU A 192 -7.22 10.67 -3.06
CA LEU A 192 -8.27 10.75 -2.07
C LEU A 192 -9.65 10.46 -2.66
N ARG A 193 -9.96 11.02 -3.84
CA ARG A 193 -11.20 10.71 -4.57
C ARG A 193 -11.33 9.23 -4.91
N THR A 194 -10.25 8.58 -5.35
CA THR A 194 -10.27 7.12 -5.59
C THR A 194 -10.55 6.33 -4.32
N LEU A 195 -10.01 6.73 -3.17
CA LEU A 195 -10.34 6.09 -1.89
C LEU A 195 -11.80 6.30 -1.50
N GLU A 196 -12.37 7.48 -1.76
CA GLU A 196 -13.79 7.78 -1.52
C GLU A 196 -14.70 6.87 -2.37
N GLU A 197 -14.33 6.61 -3.63
CA GLU A 197 -15.09 5.74 -4.57
C GLU A 197 -15.15 4.27 -4.14
N PHE A 198 -14.30 3.83 -3.20
CA PHE A 198 -14.37 2.47 -2.64
C PHE A 198 -15.54 2.29 -1.67
N TYR A 199 -16.20 3.39 -1.26
CA TYR A 199 -17.30 3.39 -0.31
C TYR A 199 -18.58 3.94 -0.95
N PRO A 200 -19.77 3.63 -0.40
CA PRO A 200 -21.00 4.28 -0.82
C PRO A 200 -20.90 5.81 -0.74
N ALA A 201 -21.51 6.53 -1.68
CA ALA A 201 -21.38 7.98 -1.82
C ALA A 201 -21.69 8.77 -0.52
N GLN A 202 -22.55 8.23 0.35
CA GLN A 202 -22.92 8.84 1.62
C GLN A 202 -21.77 8.83 2.65
N ALA A 203 -20.82 7.90 2.51
CA ALA A 203 -19.66 7.77 3.40
C ALA A 203 -18.44 8.56 2.93
N ALA A 204 -18.40 9.01 1.67
CA ALA A 204 -17.26 9.72 1.07
C ALA A 204 -16.76 10.91 1.92
N PRO A 205 -17.63 11.81 2.44
CA PRO A 205 -17.15 12.91 3.28
C PRO A 205 -16.43 12.44 4.56
N ALA A 206 -16.90 11.34 5.15
CA ALA A 206 -16.27 10.77 6.34
C ALA A 206 -14.91 10.14 6.01
N VAL A 207 -14.77 9.48 4.85
CA VAL A 207 -13.49 8.96 4.35
C VAL A 207 -12.48 10.09 4.13
N SER A 208 -12.93 11.21 3.56
CA SER A 208 -12.12 12.41 3.35
C SER A 208 -11.57 12.97 4.66
N VAL A 209 -12.44 13.12 5.68
CA VAL A 209 -12.05 13.61 7.01
C VAL A 209 -11.13 12.61 7.71
N MET A 210 -11.44 11.32 7.64
CA MET A 210 -10.62 10.26 8.24
C MET A 210 -9.21 10.24 7.64
N SER A 211 -9.11 10.33 6.31
CA SER A 211 -7.83 10.33 5.58
C SER A 211 -6.97 11.52 6.00
N ARG A 212 -7.55 12.73 6.10
CA ARG A 212 -6.83 13.91 6.60
C ARG A 212 -6.49 13.80 8.09
N ALA A 213 -7.35 13.18 8.90
CA ALA A 213 -7.13 13.06 10.34
C ALA A 213 -5.94 12.15 10.71
N VAL A 214 -5.63 11.17 9.85
CA VAL A 214 -4.46 10.30 10.02
C VAL A 214 -3.16 10.89 9.47
N MET A 215 -3.24 11.94 8.65
CA MET A 215 -2.06 12.73 8.24
C MET A 215 -1.54 13.57 9.42
N ASP A 216 -0.23 13.58 9.61
CA ASP A 216 0.44 14.47 10.54
C ASP A 216 0.45 15.91 10.02
N GLU A 217 0.80 16.85 10.90
CA GLU A 217 0.78 18.29 10.58
C GLU A 217 1.69 18.65 9.39
N PRO A 218 2.96 18.18 9.31
CA PRO A 218 3.82 18.49 8.16
C PRO A 218 3.23 18.02 6.82
N LEU A 219 2.56 16.86 6.79
CA LEU A 219 1.95 16.34 5.57
C LEU A 219 0.70 17.12 5.16
N LEU A 220 -0.14 17.52 6.13
CA LEU A 220 -1.29 18.40 5.87
C LEU A 220 -0.83 19.75 5.31
N GLU A 221 0.23 20.32 5.89
CA GLU A 221 0.84 21.58 5.43
C GLU A 221 1.42 21.46 4.03
N ALA A 222 2.13 20.37 3.72
CA ALA A 222 2.67 20.11 2.38
C ALA A 222 1.56 20.07 1.31
N PHE A 223 0.35 19.61 1.65
CA PHE A 223 -0.79 19.66 0.73
C PHE A 223 -1.61 20.94 0.82
N ARG A 224 -1.41 21.77 1.85
CA ARG A 224 -2.35 22.83 2.25
C ARG A 224 -3.77 22.27 2.38
N TYR A 225 -3.89 21.11 3.02
CA TYR A 225 -5.19 20.59 3.44
C TYR A 225 -5.66 21.29 4.69
N ASP A 226 -6.96 21.57 4.76
CA ASP A 226 -7.55 22.07 5.99
C ASP A 226 -7.42 21.00 7.08
N ASP A 227 -6.85 21.39 8.23
CA ASP A 227 -6.80 20.53 9.41
C ASP A 227 -8.26 20.19 9.80
N PRO A 228 -8.62 18.90 9.91
CA PRO A 228 -9.97 18.49 10.31
C PRO A 228 -10.33 18.86 11.77
N GLY A 229 -9.38 19.41 12.53
CA GLY A 229 -9.52 19.88 13.89
C GLY A 229 -9.16 18.82 14.92
N LYS A 230 -8.73 19.27 16.12
CA LYS A 230 -8.28 18.40 17.22
C LYS A 230 -9.33 17.36 17.63
N LEU A 231 -10.62 17.73 17.61
CA LEU A 231 -11.71 16.82 17.96
C LEU A 231 -11.82 15.67 16.94
N ALA A 232 -11.86 15.98 15.64
CA ALA A 232 -11.95 14.96 14.59
C ALA A 232 -10.73 14.03 14.62
N ARG A 233 -9.51 14.58 14.77
CA ARG A 233 -8.29 13.78 14.91
C ARG A 233 -8.36 12.84 16.13
N THR A 234 -8.83 13.34 17.26
CA THR A 234 -8.98 12.53 18.49
C THR A 234 -10.00 11.42 18.31
N LEU A 235 -11.16 11.72 17.71
CA LEU A 235 -12.22 10.73 17.46
C LEU A 235 -11.76 9.65 16.47
N VAL A 236 -11.12 10.03 15.37
CA VAL A 236 -10.61 9.07 14.37
C VAL A 236 -9.55 8.17 14.99
N ARG A 237 -8.57 8.73 15.71
CA ARG A 237 -7.53 7.94 16.39
C ARG A 237 -8.13 7.03 17.47
N GLY A 238 -9.13 7.52 18.20
CA GLY A 238 -9.89 6.73 19.18
C GLY A 238 -10.61 5.56 18.53
N ALA A 239 -11.28 5.78 17.40
CA ALA A 239 -11.97 4.74 16.63
C ALA A 239 -11.01 3.68 16.10
N LEU A 240 -9.83 4.09 15.61
CA LEU A 240 -8.78 3.16 15.16
C LEU A 240 -8.27 2.27 16.30
N ARG A 241 -8.06 2.84 17.49
CA ARG A 241 -7.67 2.07 18.68
C ARG A 241 -8.79 1.15 19.18
N LEU A 242 -10.04 1.62 19.14
CA LEU A 242 -11.19 0.79 19.47
C LEU A 242 -11.31 -0.41 18.51
N ARG A 243 -11.13 -0.17 17.20
CA ARG A 243 -11.05 -1.24 16.20
C ARG A 243 -9.96 -2.25 16.58
N ALA A 244 -8.78 -1.78 17.00
CA ALA A 244 -7.68 -2.65 17.42
C ALA A 244 -8.09 -3.59 18.56
N GLU A 245 -8.78 -3.08 19.59
CA GLU A 245 -9.29 -3.90 20.70
C GLU A 245 -10.38 -4.88 20.27
N VAL A 246 -11.26 -4.51 19.34
CA VAL A 246 -12.25 -5.45 18.77
C VAL A 246 -11.55 -6.55 18.00
N VAL A 247 -10.59 -6.20 17.14
CA VAL A 247 -9.84 -7.14 16.30
C VAL A 247 -9.04 -8.14 17.13
N LYS A 248 -8.55 -7.74 18.30
CA LYS A 248 -7.86 -8.60 19.26
C LYS A 248 -8.73 -9.77 19.76
N LEU A 249 -10.05 -9.62 19.74
CA LEU A 249 -11.01 -10.64 20.17
C LEU A 249 -11.51 -11.55 19.03
N LEU A 250 -11.22 -11.18 17.78
CA LEU A 250 -11.62 -11.97 16.60
C LEU A 250 -10.66 -13.14 16.37
N PRO A 251 -11.10 -14.23 15.71
CA PRO A 251 -10.20 -15.28 15.27
C PRO A 251 -9.12 -14.73 14.31
N PRO A 252 -7.96 -15.40 14.19
CA PRO A 252 -6.97 -15.03 13.20
C PRO A 252 -7.54 -15.23 11.80
N LYS A 253 -7.09 -14.41 10.84
CA LYS A 253 -7.46 -14.60 9.44
C LYS A 253 -6.71 -15.83 8.91
N GLU A 254 -7.40 -16.95 8.73
CA GLU A 254 -6.77 -18.18 8.24
C GLU A 254 -6.64 -18.22 6.71
N SER A 255 -7.65 -17.71 5.99
CA SER A 255 -7.62 -17.62 4.53
C SER A 255 -7.06 -16.28 4.05
N VAL A 256 -6.09 -16.34 3.15
CA VAL A 256 -5.57 -15.16 2.44
C VAL A 256 -6.38 -15.01 1.17
N ALA A 257 -6.98 -13.83 1.00
CA ALA A 257 -7.56 -13.43 -0.28
C ALA A 257 -6.55 -12.50 -0.92
N PHE A 258 -5.70 -13.04 -1.79
CA PHE A 258 -4.71 -12.25 -2.52
C PHE A 258 -5.43 -11.34 -3.50
N PHE A 259 -4.99 -10.09 -3.59
CA PHE A 259 -5.55 -9.12 -4.54
C PHE A 259 -5.41 -9.63 -5.98
N SER A 260 -4.27 -10.23 -6.32
CA SER A 260 -3.98 -10.86 -7.61
C SER A 260 -4.89 -12.02 -7.99
N GLU A 261 -5.57 -12.62 -7.01
CA GLU A 261 -6.48 -13.76 -7.20
C GLU A 261 -7.95 -13.33 -7.15
N GLY A 262 -8.23 -12.06 -6.82
CA GLY A 262 -9.56 -11.48 -6.78
C GLY A 262 -10.00 -10.87 -8.11
N ASN A 263 -11.18 -10.24 -8.10
CA ASN A 263 -11.65 -9.43 -9.22
C ASN A 263 -10.97 -8.05 -9.17
N VAL A 264 -9.82 -7.95 -9.83
CA VAL A 264 -9.11 -6.67 -9.99
C VAL A 264 -9.87 -5.83 -11.01
N LYS A 265 -10.37 -4.66 -10.58
CA LYS A 265 -11.30 -3.83 -11.35
C LYS A 265 -10.79 -3.46 -12.75
N SER A 266 -9.49 -3.17 -12.89
CA SER A 266 -8.88 -2.84 -14.18
C SER A 266 -8.50 -4.05 -15.03
N TYR A 267 -8.62 -5.27 -14.49
CA TYR A 267 -8.11 -6.52 -15.06
C TYR A 267 -9.12 -7.68 -14.93
N SER A 268 -10.35 -7.47 -15.41
CA SER A 268 -11.44 -8.45 -15.32
C SER A 268 -11.17 -9.78 -16.04
N ASN A 269 -10.24 -9.79 -16.99
CA ASN A 269 -9.83 -10.98 -17.75
C ASN A 269 -8.44 -11.51 -17.31
N GLY A 270 -7.97 -11.11 -16.13
CA GLY A 270 -6.61 -11.34 -15.66
C GLY A 270 -5.62 -10.29 -16.16
N PHE A 271 -4.36 -10.44 -15.76
CA PHE A 271 -3.27 -9.52 -16.07
C PHE A 271 -1.99 -10.28 -16.42
N ARG A 272 -1.08 -9.61 -17.12
CA ARG A 272 0.30 -10.07 -17.32
C ARG A 272 1.26 -9.08 -16.67
N ILE A 273 2.28 -9.58 -15.98
CA ILE A 273 3.19 -8.74 -15.19
C ILE A 273 3.89 -7.69 -16.07
N GLU A 274 4.26 -8.08 -17.29
CA GLU A 274 4.90 -7.21 -18.28
C GLU A 274 3.99 -6.08 -18.78
N GLU A 275 2.67 -6.18 -18.59
CA GLU A 275 1.67 -5.18 -18.98
C GLU A 275 1.25 -4.25 -17.83
N LEU A 276 1.78 -4.49 -16.62
CA LEU A 276 1.48 -3.66 -15.47
C LEU A 276 2.24 -2.33 -15.50
N GLY A 277 1.56 -1.28 -15.04
CA GLY A 277 2.12 0.04 -14.85
C GLY A 277 2.19 0.89 -16.12
N THR A 278 3.30 1.59 -16.31
CA THR A 278 3.42 2.71 -17.27
C THR A 278 4.46 2.41 -18.33
N PHE A 279 4.28 2.87 -19.57
CA PHE A 279 5.15 2.52 -20.70
C PHE A 279 5.72 3.78 -21.36
N LYS A 280 6.90 3.67 -21.97
CA LYS A 280 7.41 4.73 -22.84
C LYS A 280 6.44 4.84 -24.02
N HIS A 281 5.85 6.01 -24.22
CA HIS A 281 5.22 6.29 -25.51
C HIS A 281 6.30 6.22 -26.59
N PRO A 282 6.04 5.58 -27.74
CA PRO A 282 6.96 5.66 -28.86
C PRO A 282 7.20 7.15 -29.19
N LYS A 283 8.43 7.52 -29.54
CA LYS A 283 8.67 8.84 -30.11
C LYS A 283 7.80 8.98 -31.38
N PRO A 284 7.23 10.17 -31.68
CA PRO A 284 6.55 10.37 -32.95
C PRO A 284 7.49 9.98 -34.10
N GLY A 285 7.15 8.92 -34.84
CA GLY A 285 7.96 8.36 -35.93
C GLY A 285 8.47 6.92 -35.72
N GLU A 286 8.40 6.37 -34.51
CA GLU A 286 8.77 4.96 -34.22
C GLU A 286 7.52 4.10 -33.99
N ALA A 287 6.54 4.15 -34.91
CA ALA A 287 5.38 3.26 -34.86
C ALA A 287 5.79 1.84 -35.31
N GLY A 288 6.41 1.10 -34.40
CA GLY A 288 6.54 -0.35 -34.47
C GLY A 288 5.26 -1.00 -33.97
N LEU A 289 4.58 -1.69 -34.89
CA LEU A 289 3.46 -2.62 -34.71
C LEU A 289 3.25 -3.11 -33.27
N ASN A 290 2.24 -2.58 -32.58
CA ASN A 290 1.40 -3.28 -31.59
C ASN A 290 0.35 -2.29 -31.05
N GLY A 291 -0.80 -2.27 -31.71
CA GLY A 291 -1.90 -1.36 -31.41
C GLY A 291 -3.17 -1.73 -32.14
N ALA A 292 -3.63 -2.97 -31.97
CA ALA A 292 -5.04 -3.33 -32.12
C ALA A 292 -5.47 -3.79 -30.72
N GLY A 293 -6.26 -3.04 -29.95
CA GLY A 293 -7.50 -2.40 -30.35
C GLY A 293 -8.61 -3.42 -30.18
N LEU A 294 -9.18 -3.52 -28.98
CA LEU A 294 -10.48 -4.16 -28.78
C LEU A 294 -11.32 -3.27 -27.86
N ASN A 295 -12.07 -2.39 -28.53
CA ASN A 295 -13.28 -1.78 -27.98
C ASN A 295 -14.34 -2.87 -27.78
N GLY A 296 -14.99 -2.84 -26.62
CA GLY A 296 -16.17 -3.65 -26.33
C GLY A 296 -16.85 -3.15 -25.07
N ALA A 297 -17.65 -2.09 -25.19
CA ALA A 297 -18.52 -1.60 -24.12
C ALA A 297 -19.80 -2.44 -24.03
N GLY A 298 -20.20 -2.78 -22.80
CA GLY A 298 -21.53 -3.25 -22.42
C GLY A 298 -21.71 -3.01 -20.91
N PRO A 299 -22.87 -2.51 -20.44
CA PRO A 299 -23.01 -2.08 -19.06
C PRO A 299 -23.25 -3.28 -18.16
N ASN A 300 -22.49 -3.42 -17.07
CA ASN A 300 -22.99 -4.16 -15.93
C ASN A 300 -22.57 -3.52 -14.62
N LEU A 301 -23.59 -3.22 -13.81
CA LEU A 301 -23.54 -2.60 -12.51
C LEU A 301 -23.15 -3.65 -11.48
N GLY A 302 -22.06 -3.39 -10.76
CA GLY A 302 -21.58 -4.23 -9.67
C GLY A 302 -20.33 -3.60 -9.07
N ALA A 303 -20.52 -2.61 -8.20
CA ALA A 303 -19.44 -1.97 -7.46
C ALA A 303 -18.75 -3.00 -6.55
N GLY A 304 -17.59 -3.48 -6.97
CA GLY A 304 -16.70 -4.33 -6.18
C GLY A 304 -15.60 -3.47 -5.57
N CYS A 305 -15.67 -3.24 -4.26
CA CYS A 305 -14.55 -2.80 -3.45
C CYS A 305 -13.45 -3.87 -3.54
N PRO A 306 -12.16 -3.52 -3.78
CA PRO A 306 -11.12 -4.52 -4.05
C PRO A 306 -10.71 -5.38 -2.84
N PHE A 307 -11.37 -5.24 -1.69
CA PHE A 307 -11.07 -6.04 -0.50
C PHE A 307 -12.33 -6.48 0.25
N PRO A 308 -12.31 -7.68 0.85
CA PRO A 308 -13.46 -8.23 1.55
C PRO A 308 -13.84 -7.30 2.70
N HIS A 309 -15.10 -6.85 2.70
CA HIS A 309 -15.72 -6.22 3.85
C HIS A 309 -15.69 -7.20 5.03
N GLY A 310 -14.67 -7.10 5.87
CA GLY A 310 -14.67 -7.73 7.18
C GLY A 310 -15.55 -6.91 8.11
N MET A 311 -16.88 -6.98 7.94
CA MET A 311 -17.92 -6.73 8.94
C MET A 311 -19.30 -6.96 8.29
N THR A 312 -19.71 -8.22 8.15
CA THR A 312 -21.14 -8.59 8.19
C THR A 312 -21.27 -9.77 9.15
N GLY A 313 -22.18 -9.62 10.09
CA GLY A 313 -22.32 -10.46 11.26
C GLY A 313 -22.64 -11.92 10.96
N ALA A 314 -22.50 -12.70 12.02
CA ALA A 314 -23.02 -14.05 12.15
C ALA A 314 -24.46 -14.14 11.64
N GLN A 315 -24.74 -15.15 10.82
CA GLN A 315 -26.04 -15.81 10.77
C GLN A 315 -25.83 -17.31 10.55
N ASP A 316 -26.10 -18.03 11.63
CA ASP A 316 -26.80 -19.31 11.72
C ASP A 316 -26.21 -20.55 11.02
N GLY A 317 -25.39 -21.26 11.80
CA GLY A 317 -25.43 -22.72 11.79
C GLY A 317 -26.57 -23.21 12.68
N HIS A 318 -27.66 -23.72 12.10
CA HIS A 318 -28.52 -24.68 12.80
C HIS A 318 -29.35 -25.59 11.90
N LYS A 319 -29.15 -26.90 12.15
CA LYS A 319 -30.00 -28.09 11.88
C LYS A 319 -30.13 -28.54 10.41
N GLY A 320 -30.09 -29.84 10.10
CA GLY A 320 -30.21 -31.01 10.96
C GLY A 320 -29.82 -32.31 10.26
N ALA A 321 -29.66 -33.34 11.09
CA ALA A 321 -29.48 -34.73 10.73
C ALA A 321 -30.79 -35.38 10.27
N GLU A 322 -30.65 -36.62 9.77
CA GLU A 322 -31.65 -37.61 9.30
C GLU A 322 -32.08 -37.40 7.83
N ALA A 323 -31.93 -38.36 6.92
CA ALA A 323 -31.94 -39.83 7.06
C ALA A 323 -30.70 -40.54 6.47
#